data_AF-A0A916VSD3-F1
#
_entry.id   AF-A0A916VSD3-F1
#
_cell.length_a   1.000
_cell.length_b   1.000
_cell.length_c   1.000
_cell.angle_alpha   90.00
_cell.angle_beta   90.00
_cell.angle_gamma   90.00
#
_symmetry.space_group_name_H-M   'P 1'
#
loop_
_entity.id
_entity.type
_entity.pdbx_description
1 polymer ?
#
loop_
_entity_poly.entity_id
_entity_poly.type
_entity_poly.pdbx_seq_one_letter_code
_entity_poly.pdbx_strand_id
1 'polypeptide(L)'
;MDEDDLKSLGIKSSIDSEDSAQKIMTNLGIISAASQPIVLCFDNLDNIPRLLNGSLDLQALFNVNSNIHTHCPQNFLIIISIITSTWKQNFELIQPADKTRINAGYFHLKPITLAQGECLLAARLSPLHSLATPQPKSLIFPLSTEILEEKFPRGKTLPRNILELGRKEYDRYKNKLLDEPENSQQLTPETQLATFKLIWQDKYRKTQKKLIKLLI
;
A
#
# COMPACT_ATOMS: atom_id res chain seq x y z
N MET A 1 -2.80 4.07 25.67
CA MET A 1 -4.00 4.81 25.23
C MET A 1 -4.79 5.06 26.49
N ASP A 2 -5.24 6.29 26.67
CA ASP A 2 -5.88 6.68 27.92
C ASP A 2 -7.37 6.30 27.86
N GLU A 3 -8.01 6.12 29.01
CA GLU A 3 -9.35 5.54 29.12
C GLU A 3 -10.43 6.41 28.44
N ASP A 4 -10.18 7.72 28.36
CA ASP A 4 -11.04 8.69 27.68
C ASP A 4 -10.96 8.55 26.14
N ASP A 5 -9.79 8.20 25.59
CA ASP A 5 -9.64 7.93 24.16
C ASP A 5 -10.42 6.68 23.75
N LEU A 6 -10.40 5.64 24.59
CA LEU A 6 -11.10 4.37 24.33
C LEU A 6 -12.62 4.55 24.32
N LYS A 7 -13.17 5.33 25.27
CA LYS A 7 -14.61 5.67 25.29
C LYS A 7 -15.03 6.47 24.06
N SER A 8 -14.19 7.42 23.62
CA SER A 8 -14.47 8.22 22.43
C SER A 8 -14.54 7.38 21.13
N LEU A 9 -13.80 6.27 21.08
CA LEU A 9 -13.75 5.33 19.96
C LEU A 9 -14.81 4.22 20.06
N GLY A 10 -15.65 4.21 21.12
CA GLY A 10 -16.61 3.14 21.38
C GLY A 10 -15.97 1.81 21.79
N ILE A 11 -14.70 1.83 22.21
CA ILE A 11 -13.92 0.65 22.56
C ILE A 11 -14.00 0.47 24.09
N LYS A 12 -14.56 -0.66 24.54
CA LYS A 12 -14.76 -0.93 25.98
C LYS A 12 -13.45 -1.14 26.76
N SER A 13 -12.41 -1.63 26.09
CA SER A 13 -11.09 -1.88 26.70
C SER A 13 -10.02 -1.99 25.62
N SER A 14 -8.79 -1.59 25.94
CA SER A 14 -7.63 -1.88 25.08
C SER A 14 -7.36 -3.37 25.04
N ILE A 15 -6.86 -3.88 23.91
CA ILE A 15 -6.30 -5.23 23.84
C ILE A 15 -4.97 -5.20 24.59
N ASP A 16 -4.97 -5.78 25.78
CA ASP A 16 -3.89 -5.73 26.77
C ASP A 16 -3.12 -7.06 26.87
N SER A 17 -3.64 -8.13 26.26
CA SER A 17 -3.01 -9.45 26.25
C SER A 17 -3.20 -10.17 24.91
N GLU A 18 -2.30 -11.13 24.65
CA GLU A 18 -2.41 -12.02 23.49
C GLU A 18 -3.71 -12.86 23.54
N ASP A 19 -4.11 -13.32 24.72
CA ASP A 19 -5.36 -14.08 24.91
C ASP A 19 -6.60 -13.24 24.54
N SER A 20 -6.63 -11.97 24.96
CA SER A 20 -7.67 -11.02 24.56
C SER A 20 -7.72 -10.86 23.03
N ALA A 21 -6.56 -10.75 22.39
CA ALA A 21 -6.45 -10.64 20.93
C ALA A 21 -6.96 -11.91 20.22
N GLN A 22 -6.57 -13.10 20.69
CA GLN A 22 -6.98 -14.38 20.13
C GLN A 22 -8.49 -14.60 20.24
N LYS A 23 -9.11 -14.22 21.37
CA LYS A 23 -10.57 -14.29 21.55
C LYS A 23 -11.32 -13.39 20.58
N ILE A 24 -10.82 -12.16 20.38
CA ILE A 24 -11.38 -11.23 19.40
C ILE A 24 -11.28 -11.82 17.99
N MET A 25 -10.11 -12.33 17.61
CA MET A 25 -9.89 -12.96 16.31
C MET A 25 -10.82 -14.16 16.09
N THR A 26 -10.99 -15.00 17.12
CA THR A 26 -11.90 -16.16 17.06
C THR A 26 -13.35 -15.71 16.83
N ASN A 27 -13.82 -14.72 17.58
CA ASN A 27 -15.17 -14.19 17.43
C ASN A 27 -15.40 -13.55 16.05
N LEU A 28 -14.43 -12.77 15.57
CA LEU A 28 -14.47 -12.21 14.21
C LEU A 28 -14.54 -13.33 13.16
N GLY A 29 -13.75 -14.39 13.35
CA GLY A 29 -13.80 -15.59 12.51
C GLY A 29 -15.17 -16.23 12.49
N ILE A 30 -15.77 -16.49 13.65
CA ILE A 30 -17.09 -17.12 13.76
C ILE A 30 -18.18 -16.27 13.07
N ILE A 31 -18.18 -14.95 13.31
CA ILE A 31 -19.20 -14.04 12.77
C ILE A 31 -19.08 -13.91 11.25
N SER A 32 -17.85 -13.81 10.74
CA SER A 32 -17.61 -13.63 9.29
C SER A 32 -17.71 -14.92 8.48
N ALA A 33 -17.75 -16.10 9.12
CA ALA A 33 -17.93 -17.37 8.43
C ALA A 33 -19.19 -17.42 7.56
N ALA A 34 -20.23 -16.65 7.91
CA ALA A 34 -21.47 -16.56 7.14
C ALA A 34 -21.45 -15.53 5.98
N SER A 35 -20.42 -14.69 5.88
CA SER A 35 -20.35 -13.61 4.87
C SER A 35 -19.24 -13.85 3.86
N GLN A 36 -17.97 -13.69 4.26
CA GLN A 36 -16.77 -13.80 3.42
C GLN A 36 -15.54 -14.09 4.28
N PRO A 37 -14.50 -14.75 3.73
CA PRO A 37 -13.27 -14.99 4.48
C PRO A 37 -12.57 -13.67 4.85
N ILE A 38 -11.99 -13.62 6.05
CA ILE A 38 -11.16 -12.50 6.49
C ILE A 38 -9.76 -12.67 5.90
N VAL A 39 -9.26 -11.64 5.20
CA VAL A 39 -7.89 -11.62 4.68
C VAL A 39 -6.99 -10.83 5.62
N LEU A 40 -5.96 -11.48 6.17
CA LEU A 40 -4.93 -10.85 6.99
C LEU A 40 -3.66 -10.67 6.17
N CYS A 41 -3.26 -9.43 5.94
CA CYS A 41 -2.07 -9.09 5.18
C CYS A 41 -0.97 -8.60 6.13
N PHE A 42 0.08 -9.39 6.30
CA PHE A 42 1.30 -9.00 6.98
C PHE A 42 2.29 -8.47 5.94
N ASP A 43 2.53 -7.16 5.95
CA ASP A 43 3.46 -6.48 5.04
C ASP A 43 4.59 -5.81 5.81
N ASN A 44 5.67 -5.46 5.11
CA ASN A 44 6.82 -4.71 5.63
C ASN A 44 7.54 -5.37 6.81
N LEU A 45 7.75 -6.69 6.71
CA LEU A 45 8.28 -7.53 7.78
C LEU A 45 9.76 -7.32 8.09
N ASP A 46 10.45 -6.41 7.40
CA ASP A 46 11.82 -6.01 7.77
C ASP A 46 11.87 -5.10 9.02
N ASN A 47 10.71 -4.60 9.45
CA ASN A 47 10.56 -3.75 10.65
C ASN A 47 10.14 -4.53 11.91
N ILE A 48 10.03 -5.86 11.84
CA ILE A 48 9.75 -6.65 13.04
C ILE A 48 10.94 -6.64 14.01
N PRO A 49 10.69 -6.90 15.30
CA PRO A 49 11.75 -6.98 16.29
C PRO A 49 12.88 -7.91 15.85
N ARG A 50 14.10 -7.49 16.14
CA ARG A 50 15.30 -8.29 15.90
C ARG A 50 15.61 -9.11 17.14
N LEU A 51 16.02 -10.34 16.93
CA LEU A 51 16.63 -11.18 17.94
C LEU A 51 17.97 -10.56 18.39
N LEU A 52 18.50 -11.02 19.53
CA LEU A 52 19.77 -10.54 20.09
C LEU A 52 20.95 -10.69 19.12
N ASN A 53 20.86 -11.63 18.18
CA ASN A 53 21.85 -11.87 17.13
C ASN A 53 21.69 -10.95 15.89
N GLY A 54 20.76 -9.99 15.92
CA GLY A 54 20.48 -9.04 14.83
C GLY A 54 19.59 -9.57 13.70
N SER A 55 19.26 -10.87 13.69
CA SER A 55 18.30 -11.46 12.75
C SER A 55 16.87 -11.08 13.07
N LEU A 56 15.97 -11.16 12.09
CA LEU A 56 14.56 -10.83 12.29
C LEU A 56 13.85 -11.99 13.00
N ASP A 57 12.97 -11.68 13.95
CA ASP A 57 12.18 -12.68 14.64
C ASP A 57 10.97 -13.13 13.79
N LEU A 58 11.25 -13.74 12.63
CA LEU A 58 10.22 -14.32 11.78
C LEU A 58 9.49 -15.48 12.47
N GLN A 59 10.15 -16.19 13.40
CA GLN A 59 9.53 -17.30 14.11
C GLN A 59 8.29 -16.84 14.88
N ALA A 60 8.33 -15.69 15.55
CA ALA A 60 7.16 -15.13 16.23
C ALA A 60 5.97 -14.93 15.28
N LEU A 61 6.20 -14.43 14.07
CA LEU A 61 5.15 -14.28 13.06
C LEU A 61 4.56 -15.63 12.64
N PHE A 62 5.42 -16.62 12.41
CA PHE A 62 4.98 -17.96 12.00
C PHE A 62 4.26 -18.72 13.12
N ASN A 63 4.62 -18.47 14.39
CA ASN A 63 3.86 -18.95 15.55
C ASN A 63 2.43 -18.39 15.54
N VAL A 64 2.26 -17.10 15.23
CA VAL A 64 0.93 -16.49 15.10
C VAL A 64 0.12 -17.18 14.00
N ASN A 65 0.73 -17.44 12.83
CA ASN A 65 0.08 -18.18 11.75
C ASN A 65 -0.38 -19.57 12.20
N SER A 66 0.48 -20.32 12.90
CA SER A 66 0.16 -21.64 13.45
C SER A 66 -0.93 -21.59 14.52
N ASN A 67 -0.92 -20.57 15.37
CA ASN A 67 -1.96 -20.35 16.39
C ASN A 67 -3.31 -20.08 15.75
N ILE A 68 -3.38 -19.23 14.72
CA ILE A 68 -4.61 -18.96 13.97
C ILE A 68 -5.10 -20.24 13.29
N HIS A 69 -4.22 -20.97 12.61
CA HIS A 69 -4.58 -22.23 11.96
C HIS A 69 -5.14 -23.29 12.91
N THR A 70 -4.71 -23.28 14.18
CA THR A 70 -5.11 -24.28 15.18
C THR A 70 -6.36 -23.87 15.94
N HIS A 71 -6.49 -22.59 16.29
CA HIS A 71 -7.50 -22.11 17.24
C HIS A 71 -8.62 -21.27 16.61
N CYS A 72 -8.41 -20.74 15.40
CA CYS A 72 -9.43 -19.95 14.71
C CYS A 72 -10.22 -20.80 13.70
N PRO A 73 -11.47 -20.42 13.39
CA PRO A 73 -12.24 -21.07 12.32
C PRO A 73 -11.52 -20.97 10.96
N GLN A 74 -11.81 -21.90 10.03
CA GLN A 74 -11.17 -21.99 8.70
C GLN A 74 -11.61 -20.88 7.71
N ASN A 75 -11.85 -19.68 8.18
CA ASN A 75 -12.33 -18.56 7.38
C ASN A 75 -11.32 -17.42 7.25
N PHE A 76 -10.05 -17.68 7.56
CA PHE A 76 -8.95 -16.74 7.39
C PHE A 76 -8.08 -17.09 6.19
N LEU A 77 -7.72 -16.08 5.40
CA LEU A 77 -6.64 -16.13 4.41
C LEU A 77 -5.50 -15.24 4.91
N ILE A 78 -4.37 -15.86 5.24
CA ILE A 78 -3.18 -15.15 5.70
C ILE A 78 -2.23 -14.95 4.51
N ILE A 79 -1.88 -13.71 4.24
CA ILE A 79 -0.89 -13.31 3.22
C ILE A 79 0.28 -12.67 3.93
N ILE A 80 1.46 -13.28 3.77
CA ILE A 80 2.72 -12.82 4.36
C ILE A 80 3.63 -12.33 3.24
N SER A 81 3.88 -11.02 3.20
CA SER A 81 4.74 -10.36 2.22
C SER A 81 6.14 -10.15 2.80
N ILE A 82 7.13 -10.87 2.27
CA ILE A 82 8.54 -10.79 2.71
C ILE A 82 9.43 -10.51 1.50
N ILE A 83 10.44 -9.66 1.66
CA ILE A 83 11.46 -9.43 0.63
C ILE A 83 12.23 -10.73 0.39
N THR A 84 12.41 -11.10 -0.88
CA THR A 84 13.06 -12.37 -1.28
C THR A 84 14.43 -12.59 -0.63
N SER A 85 15.26 -11.56 -0.47
CA SER A 85 16.56 -11.67 0.20
C SER A 85 16.40 -11.94 1.69
N THR A 86 15.49 -11.24 2.36
CA THR A 86 15.16 -11.43 3.78
C THR A 86 14.65 -12.84 4.02
N TRP A 87 13.75 -13.32 3.16
CA TRP A 87 13.25 -14.70 3.23
C TRP A 87 14.40 -15.71 3.14
N LYS A 88 15.25 -15.62 2.11
CA LYS A 88 16.37 -16.55 1.91
C LYS A 88 17.35 -16.58 3.09
N GLN A 89 17.61 -15.43 3.72
CA GLN A 89 18.54 -15.32 4.83
C GLN A 89 18.00 -15.92 6.14
N ASN A 90 16.69 -15.86 6.35
CA ASN A 90 16.06 -16.24 7.63
C ASN A 90 15.24 -17.53 7.53
N PHE A 91 15.06 -18.09 6.33
CA PHE A 91 14.23 -19.28 6.12
C PHE A 91 14.65 -20.45 7.01
N GLU A 92 15.95 -20.72 7.15
CA GLU A 92 16.44 -21.82 7.98
C GLU A 92 16.24 -21.61 9.49
N LEU A 93 15.99 -20.38 9.93
CA LEU A 93 15.72 -20.07 11.33
C LEU A 93 14.27 -20.39 11.74
N ILE A 94 13.38 -20.57 10.77
CA ILE A 94 11.98 -20.90 11.03
C ILE A 94 11.84 -22.40 11.28
N GLN A 95 11.07 -22.77 12.29
CA GLN A 95 10.82 -24.17 12.65
C GLN A 95 10.15 -24.93 11.49
N PRO A 96 10.56 -26.18 11.21
CA PRO A 96 9.98 -26.99 10.14
C PRO A 96 8.46 -27.14 10.23
N ALA A 97 7.91 -27.28 11.44
CA ALA A 97 6.48 -27.41 11.65
C ALA A 97 5.69 -26.21 11.08
N ASP A 98 6.17 -24.99 11.30
CA ASP A 98 5.48 -23.81 10.79
C ASP A 98 5.66 -23.62 9.27
N LYS A 99 6.82 -24.04 8.73
CA LYS A 99 7.03 -24.08 7.27
C LYS A 99 5.99 -24.95 6.56
N THR A 100 5.63 -26.10 7.16
CA THR A 100 4.62 -27.00 6.56
C THR A 100 3.21 -26.41 6.52
N ARG A 101 2.94 -25.34 7.29
CA ARG A 101 1.65 -24.64 7.32
C ARG A 101 1.50 -23.59 6.20
N ILE A 102 2.52 -23.42 5.35
CA ILE A 102 2.44 -22.56 4.17
C ILE A 102 1.71 -23.33 3.06
N ASN A 103 0.38 -23.33 3.11
CA ASN A 103 -0.45 -24.20 2.27
C ASN A 103 -0.58 -23.73 0.81
N ALA A 104 -0.69 -22.42 0.59
CA ALA A 104 -0.92 -21.84 -0.74
C ALA A 104 0.35 -21.74 -1.60
N GLY A 105 1.52 -22.08 -1.03
CA GLY A 105 2.81 -21.98 -1.70
C GLY A 105 3.41 -20.57 -1.72
N TYR A 106 4.48 -20.42 -2.51
CA TYR A 106 5.24 -19.18 -2.63
C TYR A 106 4.90 -18.45 -3.92
N PHE A 107 4.51 -17.18 -3.79
CA PHE A 107 4.25 -16.31 -4.93
C PHE A 107 5.34 -15.25 -5.03
N HIS A 108 6.07 -15.26 -6.14
CA HIS A 108 7.07 -14.24 -6.44
C HIS A 108 6.49 -13.23 -7.43
N LEU A 109 6.70 -11.94 -7.15
CA LEU A 109 6.45 -10.86 -8.10
C LEU A 109 7.30 -11.08 -9.35
N LYS A 110 6.65 -11.36 -10.47
CA LYS A 110 7.31 -11.58 -11.75
C LYS A 110 7.62 -10.25 -12.43
N PRO A 111 8.73 -10.14 -13.19
CA PRO A 111 8.91 -9.05 -14.12
C PRO A 111 7.76 -8.97 -15.11
N ILE A 112 7.38 -7.75 -15.47
CA ILE A 112 6.36 -7.44 -16.46
C ILE A 112 7.04 -6.97 -17.75
N THR A 113 6.36 -7.18 -18.87
CA THR A 113 6.75 -6.63 -20.19
C THR A 113 6.52 -5.12 -20.24
N LEU A 114 7.12 -4.43 -21.22
CA LEU A 114 6.87 -3.00 -21.43
C LEU A 114 5.39 -2.72 -21.71
N ALA A 115 4.73 -3.52 -22.56
CA ALA A 115 3.30 -3.39 -22.84
C ALA A 115 2.44 -3.49 -21.55
N GLN A 116 2.73 -4.45 -20.67
CA GLN A 116 2.07 -4.53 -19.37
C GLN A 116 2.39 -3.32 -18.48
N GLY A 117 3.61 -2.79 -18.57
CA GLY A 117 4.02 -1.55 -17.90
C GLY A 117 3.27 -0.32 -18.41
N GLU A 118 3.05 -0.21 -19.72
CA GLU A 118 2.22 0.84 -20.32
C GLU A 118 0.78 0.76 -19.83
N CYS A 119 0.18 -0.44 -19.82
CA CYS A 119 -1.16 -0.63 -19.26
C CYS A 119 -1.22 -0.21 -17.78
N LEU A 120 -0.19 -0.55 -17.00
CA LEU A 120 -0.11 -0.15 -15.59
C LEU A 120 -0.02 1.37 -15.42
N LEU A 121 0.79 2.05 -16.23
CA LEU A 121 0.91 3.52 -16.23
C LEU A 121 -0.39 4.17 -16.70
N ALA A 122 -0.98 3.69 -17.79
CA ALA A 122 -2.23 4.20 -18.32
C ALA A 122 -3.37 4.09 -17.31
N ALA A 123 -3.47 2.94 -16.62
CA ALA A 123 -4.46 2.76 -15.55
C ALA A 123 -4.26 3.76 -14.40
N ARG A 124 -3.01 4.12 -14.07
CA ARG A 124 -2.70 5.11 -13.03
C ARG A 124 -2.93 6.55 -13.47
N LEU A 125 -2.68 6.86 -14.74
CA LEU A 125 -2.78 8.21 -15.30
C LEU A 125 -4.18 8.55 -15.80
N SER A 126 -4.99 7.55 -16.15
CA SER A 126 -6.35 7.72 -16.70
C SER A 126 -7.23 8.67 -15.86
N PRO A 127 -7.28 8.59 -14.53
CA PRO A 127 -8.05 9.56 -13.73
C PRO A 127 -7.58 11.00 -13.93
N LEU A 128 -6.27 11.23 -14.03
CA LEU A 128 -5.70 12.57 -14.26
C LEU A 128 -5.96 13.06 -15.68
N HIS A 129 -5.76 12.19 -16.68
CA HIS A 129 -6.01 12.51 -18.09
C HIS A 129 -7.47 12.85 -18.34
N SER A 130 -8.41 12.19 -17.66
CA SER A 130 -9.84 12.48 -17.78
C SER A 130 -10.23 13.89 -17.32
N LEU A 131 -9.43 14.51 -16.45
CA LEU A 131 -9.64 15.86 -15.94
C LEU A 131 -8.95 16.94 -16.80
N ALA A 132 -8.07 16.55 -17.73
CA ALA A 132 -7.33 17.49 -18.56
C ALA A 132 -8.15 17.92 -19.78
N THR A 133 -8.08 19.21 -20.11
CA THR A 133 -8.65 19.78 -21.34
C THR A 133 -7.56 20.56 -22.06
N PRO A 134 -7.11 20.11 -23.25
CA PRO A 134 -7.53 18.90 -23.96
C PRO A 134 -7.02 17.61 -23.29
N GLN A 135 -7.70 16.49 -23.55
CA GLN A 135 -7.20 15.18 -23.13
C GLN A 135 -5.90 14.84 -23.88
N PRO A 136 -4.90 14.25 -23.22
CA PRO A 136 -3.66 13.84 -23.89
C PRO A 136 -3.94 12.77 -24.95
N LYS A 137 -3.24 12.86 -26.09
CA LYS A 137 -3.34 11.87 -27.18
C LYS A 137 -2.80 10.49 -26.78
N SER A 138 -1.77 10.46 -25.92
CA SER A 138 -1.16 9.23 -25.42
C SER A 138 -1.71 8.87 -24.05
N LEU A 139 -2.05 7.59 -23.87
CA LEU A 139 -2.56 7.03 -22.61
C LEU A 139 -1.53 7.07 -21.48
N ILE A 140 -0.25 7.23 -21.80
CA ILE A 140 0.85 7.29 -20.83
C ILE A 140 1.51 8.67 -20.77
N PHE A 141 0.97 9.68 -21.45
CA PHE A 141 1.49 11.05 -21.41
C PHE A 141 1.72 11.52 -19.95
N PRO A 142 2.85 12.16 -19.61
CA PRO A 142 3.89 12.72 -20.50
C PRO A 142 4.97 11.72 -20.93
N LEU A 143 4.82 10.44 -20.61
CA LEU A 143 5.71 9.39 -21.07
C LEU A 143 5.39 8.99 -22.51
N SER A 144 6.34 8.29 -23.13
CA SER A 144 6.20 7.64 -24.43
C SER A 144 6.82 6.24 -24.38
N THR A 145 6.48 5.40 -25.35
CA THR A 145 7.01 4.04 -25.47
C THR A 145 8.53 4.06 -25.61
N GLU A 146 9.08 5.04 -26.34
CA GLU A 146 10.52 5.19 -26.55
C GLU A 146 11.27 5.42 -25.23
N ILE A 147 10.70 6.20 -24.29
CA ILE A 147 11.28 6.41 -22.97
C ILE A 147 11.32 5.10 -22.17
N LEU A 148 10.30 4.25 -22.32
CA LEU A 148 10.28 2.93 -21.68
C LEU A 148 11.33 2.00 -22.27
N GLU A 149 11.46 1.97 -23.59
CA GLU A 149 12.45 1.16 -24.31
C GLU A 149 13.88 1.58 -23.98
N GLU A 150 14.15 2.88 -23.95
CA GLU A 150 15.44 3.43 -23.55
C GLU A 150 15.79 3.06 -22.11
N LYS A 151 14.83 3.20 -21.19
CA LYS A 151 15.07 2.91 -19.77
C LYS A 151 15.20 1.41 -19.48
N PHE A 152 14.49 0.58 -20.24
CA PHE A 152 14.39 -0.86 -20.02
C PHE A 152 14.70 -1.63 -21.33
N PRO A 153 15.97 -1.62 -21.79
CA PRO A 153 16.36 -2.19 -23.09
C PRO A 153 16.16 -3.70 -23.19
N ARG A 154 15.98 -4.39 -22.05
CA ARG A 154 15.66 -5.82 -21.98
C ARG A 154 14.18 -6.13 -22.20
N GLY A 155 13.33 -5.13 -22.42
CA GLY A 155 11.90 -5.28 -22.66
C GLY A 155 11.07 -5.77 -21.46
N LYS A 156 11.70 -5.93 -20.29
CA LYS A 156 11.07 -6.38 -19.04
C LYS A 156 11.63 -5.65 -17.83
N THR A 157 10.80 -5.46 -16.82
CA THR A 157 11.18 -4.78 -15.57
C THR A 157 10.21 -5.12 -14.45
N LEU A 158 10.48 -4.67 -13.22
CA LEU A 158 9.56 -4.83 -12.10
C LEU A 158 8.48 -3.75 -12.13
N PRO A 159 7.22 -4.03 -11.73
CA PRO A 159 6.15 -3.04 -11.69
C PRO A 159 6.52 -1.74 -10.96
N ARG A 160 7.27 -1.84 -9.85
CA ARG A 160 7.72 -0.68 -9.08
C ARG A 160 8.62 0.25 -9.89
N ASN A 161 9.52 -0.29 -10.71
CA ASN A 161 10.45 0.51 -11.51
C ASN A 161 9.71 1.31 -12.60
N ILE A 162 8.68 0.71 -13.20
CA ILE A 162 7.81 1.40 -14.16
C ILE A 162 7.07 2.56 -13.50
N LEU A 163 6.47 2.32 -12.33
CA LEU A 163 5.77 3.37 -11.59
C LEU A 163 6.71 4.49 -11.13
N GLU A 164 7.93 4.14 -10.72
CA GLU A 164 8.94 5.12 -10.34
C GLU A 164 9.39 5.98 -11.54
N LEU A 165 9.59 5.37 -12.71
CA LEU A 165 9.85 6.11 -13.95
C LEU A 165 8.67 7.02 -14.28
N GLY A 166 7.44 6.48 -14.23
CA GLY A 166 6.20 7.25 -14.40
C GLY A 166 6.16 8.50 -13.54
N ARG A 167 6.45 8.35 -12.24
CA ARG A 167 6.53 9.48 -11.31
C ARG A 167 7.60 10.50 -11.72
N LYS A 168 8.83 10.05 -11.98
CA LYS A 168 9.95 10.94 -12.34
C LYS A 168 9.65 11.75 -13.60
N GLU A 169 9.08 11.11 -14.61
CA GLU A 169 8.73 11.76 -15.86
C GLU A 169 7.59 12.76 -15.70
N TYR A 170 6.59 12.41 -14.90
CA TYR A 170 5.49 13.32 -14.58
C TYR A 170 5.98 14.53 -13.77
N ASP A 171 6.85 14.31 -12.78
CA ASP A 171 7.47 15.38 -11.99
C ASP A 171 8.31 16.31 -12.90
N ARG A 172 9.08 15.73 -13.82
CA ARG A 172 9.87 16.47 -14.82
C ARG A 172 8.98 17.33 -15.72
N TYR A 173 7.89 16.77 -16.23
CA TYR A 173 6.93 17.51 -17.04
C TYR A 173 6.29 18.66 -16.26
N LYS A 174 5.85 18.40 -15.03
CA LYS A 174 5.28 19.43 -14.15
C LYS A 174 6.26 20.58 -13.91
N ASN A 175 7.54 20.29 -13.68
CA ASN A 175 8.55 21.33 -13.48
C ASN A 175 8.78 22.15 -14.74
N LYS A 176 8.84 21.51 -15.92
CA LYS A 176 8.93 22.24 -17.20
C LYS A 176 7.78 23.24 -17.39
N LEU A 177 6.56 22.86 -17.02
CA LEU A 177 5.41 23.77 -17.09
C LEU A 177 5.52 25.00 -16.15
N LEU A 178 6.29 24.89 -15.07
CA LEU A 178 6.55 25.99 -14.15
C LEU A 178 7.67 26.92 -14.65
N ASP A 179 8.58 26.39 -15.46
CA ASP A 179 9.74 27.10 -16.00
C ASP A 179 9.48 27.73 -17.39
N GLU A 180 8.39 27.35 -18.09
CA GLU A 180 8.01 27.95 -19.38
C GLU A 180 7.41 29.36 -19.20
N PRO A 181 8.02 30.41 -19.80
CA PRO A 181 7.58 31.80 -19.62
C PRO A 181 6.25 32.14 -20.31
N GLU A 182 5.73 31.28 -21.19
CA GLU A 182 4.53 31.57 -22.00
C GLU A 182 3.19 31.11 -21.37
N ASN A 183 3.22 30.30 -20.30
CA ASN A 183 2.01 29.94 -19.53
C ASN A 183 1.92 30.63 -18.17
N SER A 184 2.86 31.54 -17.86
CA SER A 184 2.63 32.57 -16.86
C SER A 184 1.60 33.58 -17.37
N GLN A 185 0.30 33.21 -17.32
CA GLN A 185 -0.54 34.08 -16.51
C GLN A 185 0.18 34.16 -15.17
N GLN A 186 0.94 35.23 -14.95
CA GLN A 186 1.56 35.48 -13.66
C GLN A 186 0.41 35.46 -12.66
N LEU A 187 0.17 34.31 -12.02
CA LEU A 187 -0.50 34.29 -10.75
C LEU A 187 0.44 35.08 -9.87
N THR A 188 0.09 36.34 -9.64
CA THR A 188 0.76 37.17 -8.66
C THR A 188 0.87 36.35 -7.36
N PRO A 189 1.86 36.64 -6.49
CA PRO A 189 1.95 35.98 -5.19
C PRO A 189 0.61 35.96 -4.44
N GLU A 190 -0.23 36.97 -4.67
CA GLU A 190 -1.60 37.09 -4.19
C GLU A 190 -2.55 36.03 -4.77
N THR A 191 -2.55 35.80 -6.09
CA THR A 191 -3.36 34.77 -6.74
C THR A 191 -2.92 33.36 -6.35
N GLN A 192 -1.61 33.13 -6.15
CA GLN A 192 -1.09 31.86 -5.64
C GLN A 192 -1.57 31.59 -4.20
N LEU A 193 -1.48 32.61 -3.33
CA LEU A 193 -1.96 32.52 -1.95
C LEU A 193 -3.48 32.34 -1.89
N ALA A 194 -4.24 33.03 -2.74
CA ALA A 194 -5.70 32.89 -2.83
C ALA A 194 -6.10 31.49 -3.31
N THR A 195 -5.41 30.97 -4.32
CA THR A 195 -5.63 29.61 -4.85
C THR A 195 -5.29 28.55 -3.80
N PHE A 196 -4.16 28.70 -3.09
CA PHE A 196 -3.80 27.83 -1.98
C PHE A 196 -4.87 27.87 -0.87
N LYS A 197 -5.32 29.06 -0.47
CA LYS A 197 -6.38 29.21 0.55
C LYS A 197 -7.67 28.52 0.13
N LEU A 198 -8.08 28.64 -1.13
CA LEU A 198 -9.28 27.97 -1.65
C LEU A 198 -9.14 26.45 -1.65
N ILE A 199 -8.02 25.92 -2.15
CA ILE A 199 -7.73 24.47 -2.14
C ILE A 199 -7.67 23.93 -0.71
N TRP A 200 -7.01 24.68 0.19
CA TRP A 200 -6.90 24.34 1.60
C TRP A 200 -8.27 24.32 2.28
N GLN A 201 -9.12 25.32 2.05
CA GLN A 201 -10.47 25.37 2.59
C GLN A 201 -11.35 24.23 2.08
N ASP A 202 -11.28 23.89 0.80
CA ASP A 202 -12.00 22.74 0.23
C ASP A 202 -11.54 21.43 0.87
N LYS A 203 -10.22 21.21 0.96
CA LYS A 203 -9.63 20.03 1.62
C LYS A 203 -10.01 19.96 3.10
N TYR A 204 -9.93 21.07 3.82
CA TYR A 204 -10.31 21.17 5.24
C TYR A 204 -11.79 20.83 5.44
N ARG A 205 -12.70 21.42 4.64
CA ARG A 205 -14.14 21.12 4.69
C ARG A 205 -14.44 19.67 4.35
N LYS A 206 -13.77 19.08 3.37
CA LYS A 206 -13.91 17.66 3.02
C LYS A 206 -13.46 16.76 4.18
N THR A 207 -12.34 17.07 4.82
CA THR A 207 -11.86 16.34 6.00
C THR A 207 -12.82 16.49 7.17
N GLN A 208 -13.32 17.70 7.47
CA GLN A 208 -14.32 17.90 8.53
C GLN A 208 -15.61 17.14 8.25
N LYS A 209 -16.15 17.17 7.03
CA LYS A 209 -17.34 16.37 6.67
C LYS A 209 -17.11 14.88 6.82
N LYS A 210 -15.88 14.40 6.55
CA LYS A 210 -15.50 12.99 6.75
C LYS A 210 -15.43 12.62 8.24
N LEU A 211 -14.93 13.52 9.09
CA LEU A 211 -14.90 13.33 10.55
C LEU A 211 -16.30 13.39 11.16
N ILE A 212 -17.16 14.31 10.72
CA ILE A 212 -18.56 14.41 11.18
C ILE A 212 -19.36 13.17 10.78
N LYS A 213 -19.12 12.60 9.58
CA LYS A 213 -19.73 11.34 9.15
C LYS A 213 -19.25 10.10 9.92
N LEU A 214 -18.16 10.20 10.69
CA LEU A 214 -17.65 9.12 11.54
C LEU A 214 -18.15 9.25 12.99
N LEU A 215 -18.82 10.35 13.32
CA LEU A 215 -19.37 10.67 14.65
C LEU A 215 -20.91 10.57 14.72
N ILE A 216 -21.55 10.08 13.65
CA ILE A 216 -22.98 9.73 13.56
C ILE A 216 -23.05 8.24 13.20
#